data_AF-I4WGG0-F1
#
_entry.id   AF-I4WGG0-F1
#
_cell.length_a   1.000
_cell.length_b   1.000
_cell.length_c   1.000
_cell.angle_alpha   90.00
_cell.angle_beta   90.00
_cell.angle_gamma   90.00
#
_symmetry.space_group_name_H-M   'P 1'
#
loop_
_entity.id
_entity.type
_entity.pdbx_description
1 polymer ?
#
loop_
_entity_poly.entity_id
_entity_poly.type
_entity_poly.pdbx_seq_one_letter_code
_entity_poly.pdbx_strand_id
1 'polypeptide(L)'
;MTAPTRIDTTRVIHPPKGDKLSCKSWLTEAPYRMIQHNLDPGVAENPAELVVYGGIGRAARNWECFDAILKALRELNDDETLLVQSGKPVGVFRTHVDAPRVLIANSNLVPAWANWEHFHELDKKGLMMYGQMTAGSWIYIGSQGIIQGTYETSWKWADRATAAASRAAGSLLRALAAWAARSRWRPAWPVPAASTSSASKAASTSA
;
A
#
# COMPACT_ATOMS: atom_id res chain seq x y z
N MET A 1 -6.13 -18.26 30.90
CA MET A 1 -6.44 -17.24 29.88
C MET A 1 -6.49 -17.96 28.56
N THR A 2 -7.68 -18.07 27.96
CA THR A 2 -7.89 -18.70 26.65
C THR A 2 -7.01 -18.00 25.62
N ALA A 3 -6.30 -18.75 24.79
CA ALA A 3 -5.49 -18.16 23.72
C ALA A 3 -6.41 -17.29 22.84
N PRO A 4 -6.04 -16.02 22.55
CA PRO A 4 -6.90 -15.14 21.77
C PRO A 4 -7.22 -15.78 20.42
N THR A 5 -8.50 -15.76 20.03
CA THR A 5 -8.92 -16.39 18.78
C THR A 5 -8.43 -15.54 17.61
N ARG A 6 -7.39 -16.05 16.93
CA ARG A 6 -6.81 -15.41 15.74
C ARG A 6 -7.49 -15.82 14.45
N ILE A 7 -8.17 -16.95 14.44
CA ILE A 7 -8.78 -17.55 13.26
C ILE A 7 -10.26 -17.73 13.56
N ASP A 8 -11.11 -17.19 12.68
CA ASP A 8 -12.55 -17.42 12.70
C ASP A 8 -13.05 -17.47 11.25
N THR A 9 -13.35 -18.68 10.78
CA THR A 9 -13.82 -18.92 9.41
C THR A 9 -15.32 -18.72 9.25
N THR A 10 -16.05 -18.46 10.33
CA THR A 10 -17.51 -18.27 10.30
C THR A 10 -17.89 -16.81 10.01
N ARG A 11 -16.96 -15.88 10.22
CA ARG A 11 -17.17 -14.45 10.04
C ARG A 11 -16.96 -14.03 8.59
N VAL A 12 -17.91 -13.26 8.09
CA VAL A 12 -17.80 -12.55 6.82
C VAL A 12 -18.01 -11.07 7.12
N ILE A 13 -16.98 -10.26 6.90
CA ILE A 13 -17.00 -8.84 7.23
C ILE A 13 -17.28 -8.04 5.96
N HIS A 14 -18.18 -7.08 6.06
CA HIS A 14 -18.41 -6.08 5.02
C HIS A 14 -18.56 -4.71 5.65
N PRO A 15 -18.04 -3.64 5.03
CA PRO A 15 -18.27 -2.29 5.51
C PRO A 15 -19.75 -1.91 5.34
N PRO A 16 -20.36 -1.20 6.32
CA PRO A 16 -21.66 -0.55 6.12
C PRO A 16 -21.66 0.36 4.89
N LYS A 17 -22.79 0.40 4.19
CA LYS A 17 -23.00 1.20 2.97
C LYS A 17 -24.13 2.21 3.18
N GLY A 18 -24.18 3.23 2.34
CA GLY A 18 -25.20 4.30 2.41
C GLY A 18 -24.85 5.41 3.40
N ASP A 19 -25.84 6.25 3.67
CA ASP A 19 -25.74 7.51 4.43
C ASP A 19 -26.05 7.36 5.94
N LYS A 20 -26.55 6.19 6.36
CA LYS A 20 -26.83 5.90 7.77
C LYS A 20 -25.53 5.67 8.54
N LEU A 21 -25.36 6.39 9.64
CA LEU A 21 -24.22 6.26 10.53
C LEU A 21 -24.40 5.11 11.53
N SER A 22 -23.32 4.37 11.78
CA SER A 22 -23.19 3.42 12.90
C SER A 22 -22.50 4.07 14.09
N CYS A 23 -21.64 5.06 13.85
CA CYS A 23 -20.89 5.85 14.83
C CYS A 23 -21.53 7.24 15.03
N LYS A 24 -21.01 8.02 15.98
CA LYS A 24 -21.55 9.34 16.33
C LYS A 24 -21.33 10.41 15.26
N SER A 25 -20.31 10.27 14.41
CA SER A 25 -19.98 11.24 13.36
C SER A 25 -19.32 10.57 12.15
N TRP A 26 -19.26 11.27 11.02
CA TRP A 26 -18.57 10.76 9.82
C TRP A 26 -17.06 10.56 10.03
N LEU A 27 -16.45 11.35 10.92
CA LEU A 27 -15.01 11.24 11.24
C LEU A 27 -14.68 9.95 11.99
N THR A 28 -15.64 9.38 12.73
CA THR A 28 -15.51 8.08 13.42
C THR A 28 -16.08 6.93 12.59
N GLU A 29 -17.12 7.19 11.80
CA GLU A 29 -17.68 6.23 10.84
C GLU A 29 -16.68 5.85 9.74
N ALA A 30 -15.88 6.80 9.25
CA ALA A 30 -14.89 6.54 8.21
C ALA A 30 -13.89 5.44 8.63
N PRO A 31 -13.12 5.56 9.73
CA PRO A 31 -12.25 4.47 10.18
C PRO A 31 -13.02 3.19 10.54
N TYR A 32 -14.25 3.30 11.06
CA TYR A 32 -15.11 2.15 11.34
C TYR A 32 -15.43 1.34 10.08
N ARG A 33 -15.78 2.00 8.97
CA ARG A 33 -16.00 1.35 7.69
C ARG A 33 -14.69 0.84 7.10
N MET A 34 -13.63 1.61 7.20
CA MET A 34 -12.35 1.26 6.57
C MET A 34 -11.67 0.04 7.18
N ILE A 35 -11.72 -0.16 8.50
CA ILE A 35 -11.19 -1.40 9.10
C ILE A 35 -11.98 -2.64 8.65
N GLN A 36 -13.29 -2.50 8.44
CA GLN A 36 -14.14 -3.56 7.90
C GLN A 36 -13.89 -3.78 6.41
N HIS A 37 -13.66 -2.71 5.64
CA HIS A 37 -13.28 -2.79 4.23
C HIS A 37 -11.97 -3.55 4.02
N ASN A 38 -10.97 -3.31 4.87
CA ASN A 38 -9.71 -4.06 4.87
C ASN A 38 -9.90 -5.57 5.10
N LEU A 39 -11.05 -6.01 5.63
CA LEU A 39 -11.37 -7.42 5.88
C LEU A 39 -12.51 -7.94 4.99
N ASP A 40 -12.93 -7.15 3.99
CA ASP A 40 -13.92 -7.61 3.02
C ASP A 40 -13.32 -8.76 2.19
N PRO A 41 -14.03 -9.89 1.99
CA PRO A 41 -13.54 -11.01 1.17
C PRO A 41 -13.20 -10.64 -0.27
N GLY A 42 -13.77 -9.55 -0.80
CA GLY A 42 -13.42 -9.04 -2.12
C GLY A 42 -12.12 -8.21 -2.15
N VAL A 43 -11.50 -7.97 -0.99
CA VAL A 43 -10.34 -7.08 -0.81
C VAL A 43 -9.17 -7.80 -0.16
N ALA A 44 -9.41 -8.46 0.98
CA ALA A 44 -8.39 -9.11 1.80
C ALA A 44 -7.93 -10.46 1.23
N GLU A 45 -6.66 -10.79 1.40
CA GLU A 45 -6.10 -12.10 1.01
C GLU A 45 -6.61 -13.25 1.89
N ASN A 46 -6.69 -13.06 3.22
CA ASN A 46 -7.21 -14.07 4.16
C ASN A 46 -7.92 -13.41 5.36
N PRO A 47 -9.17 -12.95 5.20
CA PRO A 47 -9.88 -12.19 6.22
C PRO A 47 -10.23 -13.01 7.47
N ALA A 48 -10.36 -14.33 7.38
CA ALA A 48 -10.66 -15.21 8.53
C ALA A 48 -9.56 -15.15 9.62
N GLU A 49 -8.33 -14.80 9.22
CA GLU A 49 -7.18 -14.61 10.09
C GLU A 49 -6.82 -13.13 10.31
N LEU A 50 -7.73 -12.22 9.92
CA LEU A 50 -7.54 -10.77 9.91
C LEU A 50 -6.44 -10.28 8.95
N VAL A 51 -5.94 -11.16 8.07
CA VAL A 51 -4.84 -10.87 7.14
C VAL A 51 -5.38 -10.16 5.90
N VAL A 52 -4.82 -9.00 5.62
CA VAL A 52 -5.20 -8.13 4.51
C VAL A 52 -4.32 -8.40 3.30
N TYR A 53 -3.00 -8.24 3.43
CA TYR A 53 -2.03 -8.51 2.36
C TYR A 53 -0.60 -8.63 2.90
N GLY A 54 0.32 -9.08 2.04
CA GLY A 54 1.76 -9.01 2.31
C GLY A 54 2.22 -10.00 3.37
N GLY A 55 1.74 -11.25 3.28
CA GLY A 55 2.06 -12.33 4.21
C GLY A 55 1.16 -12.27 5.44
N ILE A 56 1.67 -11.74 6.55
CA ILE A 56 0.95 -11.68 7.85
C ILE A 56 0.47 -10.28 8.22
N GLY A 57 0.34 -9.39 7.23
CA GLY A 57 -0.12 -8.02 7.41
C GLY A 57 -1.60 -7.99 7.81
N ARG A 58 -1.90 -7.61 9.05
CA ARG A 58 -3.24 -7.73 9.65
C ARG A 58 -3.90 -6.39 9.94
N ALA A 59 -5.24 -6.37 9.95
CA ALA A 59 -6.05 -5.19 10.28
C ALA A 59 -6.18 -4.95 11.80
N ALA A 60 -6.21 -6.03 12.58
CA ALA A 60 -6.27 -6.02 14.04
C ALA A 60 -5.48 -7.21 14.61
N ARG A 61 -5.12 -7.15 15.90
CA ARG A 61 -4.22 -8.14 16.51
C ARG A 61 -4.84 -9.54 16.61
N ASN A 62 -6.11 -9.59 16.96
CA ASN A 62 -6.96 -10.77 17.12
C ASN A 62 -8.43 -10.31 17.06
N TRP A 63 -9.36 -11.25 17.04
CA TRP A 63 -10.78 -10.93 16.88
C TRP A 63 -11.34 -10.14 18.05
N GLU A 64 -10.86 -10.37 19.27
CA GLU A 64 -11.28 -9.60 20.44
C GLU A 64 -10.85 -8.13 20.33
N CYS A 65 -9.65 -7.87 19.81
CA CYS A 65 -9.18 -6.51 19.54
C CYS A 65 -9.97 -5.85 18.42
N PHE A 66 -10.32 -6.59 17.35
CA PHE A 66 -11.15 -6.08 16.27
C PHE A 66 -12.53 -5.64 16.80
N ASP A 67 -13.21 -6.49 17.56
CA ASP A 67 -14.51 -6.18 18.14
C ASP A 67 -14.44 -5.00 19.12
N ALA A 68 -13.37 -4.93 19.91
CA ALA A 68 -13.12 -3.81 20.81
C ALA A 68 -12.85 -2.50 20.06
N ILE A 69 -12.15 -2.53 18.92
CA ILE A 69 -11.95 -1.35 18.06
C ILE A 69 -13.30 -0.88 17.50
N LEU A 70 -14.10 -1.79 16.95
CA LEU A 70 -15.43 -1.44 16.42
C LEU A 70 -16.33 -0.84 17.50
N LYS A 71 -16.32 -1.41 18.72
CA LYS A 71 -17.04 -0.85 19.85
C LYS A 71 -16.55 0.55 20.21
N ALA A 72 -15.23 0.73 20.36
CA ALA A 72 -14.65 2.01 20.72
C ALA A 72 -14.98 3.09 19.69
N LEU A 73 -14.89 2.80 18.39
CA LEU A 73 -15.22 3.75 17.32
C LEU A 73 -16.69 4.18 17.32
N ARG A 74 -17.62 3.27 17.64
CA ARG A 74 -19.05 3.61 17.77
C ARG A 74 -19.33 4.54 18.95
N GLU A 75 -18.56 4.39 20.03
CA GLU A 75 -18.74 5.14 21.27
C GLU A 75 -17.91 6.44 21.32
N LEU A 76 -16.92 6.61 20.45
CA LEU A 76 -15.96 7.72 20.46
C LEU A 76 -16.62 9.08 20.18
N ASN A 77 -16.36 10.06 21.04
CA ASN A 77 -16.83 11.44 20.86
C ASN A 77 -15.93 12.24 19.89
N ASP A 78 -16.44 13.37 19.40
CA ASP A 78 -15.72 14.21 18.43
C ASP A 78 -14.51 14.94 19.03
N ASP A 79 -14.40 15.04 20.36
CA ASP A 79 -13.24 15.60 21.06
C ASP A 79 -12.37 14.51 21.72
N GLU A 80 -12.48 13.26 21.26
CA GLU A 80 -11.69 12.12 21.74
C GLU A 80 -10.83 11.50 20.64
N THR A 81 -9.78 10.81 21.08
CA THR A 81 -8.85 10.07 20.22
C THR A 81 -8.64 8.67 20.76
N LEU A 82 -8.88 7.66 19.91
CA LEU A 82 -8.57 6.26 20.16
C LEU A 82 -7.10 5.98 19.85
N LEU A 83 -6.39 5.34 20.79
CA LEU A 83 -5.04 4.84 20.58
C LEU A 83 -5.06 3.34 20.25
N VAL A 84 -4.45 2.98 19.12
CA VAL A 84 -4.27 1.60 18.70
C VAL A 84 -2.78 1.26 18.67
N GLN A 85 -2.37 0.32 19.51
CA GLN A 85 -1.00 -0.17 19.59
C GLN A 85 -0.93 -1.58 19.01
N SER A 86 -0.16 -1.78 17.94
CA SER A 86 -0.02 -3.06 17.22
C SER A 86 -1.36 -3.79 17.09
N GLY A 87 -2.37 -3.12 16.52
CA GLY A 87 -3.71 -3.65 16.28
C GLY A 87 -4.58 -3.91 17.51
N LYS A 88 -4.22 -3.39 18.69
CA LYS A 88 -5.02 -3.47 19.92
C LYS A 88 -5.48 -2.07 20.35
N PRO A 89 -6.77 -1.85 20.66
CA PRO A 89 -7.22 -0.59 21.25
C PRO A 89 -6.75 -0.54 22.71
N VAL A 90 -5.89 0.43 23.05
CA VAL A 90 -5.27 0.51 24.38
C VAL A 90 -5.82 1.62 25.26
N GLY A 91 -6.49 2.61 24.68
CA GLY A 91 -7.12 3.68 25.44
C GLY A 91 -7.78 4.72 24.57
N VAL A 92 -8.67 5.49 25.17
CA VAL A 92 -9.31 6.67 24.59
C VAL A 92 -8.96 7.85 25.48
N PHE A 93 -8.52 8.94 24.87
CA PHE A 93 -8.16 10.16 25.58
C PHE A 93 -8.91 11.34 24.99
N ARG A 94 -9.31 12.26 25.86
CA ARG A 94 -9.85 13.54 25.42
C ARG A 94 -8.75 14.38 24.79
N THR A 95 -9.05 14.93 23.63
CA THR A 95 -8.19 15.81 22.82
C THR A 95 -9.00 17.06 22.44
N HIS A 96 -9.28 17.27 21.17
CA HIS A 96 -10.08 18.38 20.65
C HIS A 96 -10.64 18.02 19.27
N VAL A 97 -11.62 18.78 18.77
CA VAL A 97 -12.34 18.45 17.53
C VAL A 97 -11.46 18.33 16.29
N ASP A 98 -10.40 19.14 16.20
CA ASP A 98 -9.45 19.12 15.06
C ASP A 98 -8.35 18.05 15.17
N ALA A 99 -8.30 17.29 16.28
CA ALA A 99 -7.33 16.22 16.44
C ALA A 99 -7.73 14.99 15.59
N PRO A 100 -6.79 14.09 15.27
CA PRO A 100 -7.14 12.79 14.70
C PRO A 100 -8.04 11.98 15.65
N ARG A 101 -9.09 11.34 15.12
CA ARG A 101 -9.94 10.44 15.89
C ARG A 101 -9.23 9.14 16.28
N VAL A 102 -8.24 8.71 15.51
CA VAL A 102 -7.47 7.49 15.76
C VAL A 102 -5.98 7.75 15.54
N LEU A 103 -5.15 7.34 16.50
CA LEU A 103 -3.70 7.29 16.36
C LEU A 103 -3.23 5.84 16.43
N ILE A 104 -2.45 5.42 15.44
CA ILE A 104 -2.05 4.03 15.26
C ILE A 104 -0.53 3.93 15.27
N ALA A 105 0.00 3.06 16.12
CA ALA A 105 1.41 2.70 16.14
C ALA A 105 1.55 1.18 16.09
N ASN A 106 1.90 0.64 14.93
CA ASN A 106 1.99 -0.81 14.70
C ASN A 106 3.44 -1.24 14.50
N SER A 107 3.76 -2.42 15.02
CA SER A 107 5.00 -3.15 14.70
C SER A 107 6.32 -2.49 15.09
N ASN A 108 6.29 -1.40 15.84
CA ASN A 108 7.48 -0.69 16.28
C ASN A 108 8.21 -1.50 17.37
N LEU A 109 9.51 -1.71 17.16
CA LEU A 109 10.43 -2.31 18.13
C LEU A 109 11.67 -1.42 18.25
N VAL A 110 12.28 -1.42 19.43
CA VAL A 110 13.56 -0.73 19.62
C VAL A 110 14.61 -1.40 18.71
N PRO A 111 15.50 -0.66 18.01
CA PRO A 111 16.29 -1.20 16.90
C PRO A 111 17.11 -2.45 17.22
N ALA A 112 17.66 -2.57 18.43
CA ALA A 112 18.41 -3.76 18.85
C ALA A 112 17.59 -5.06 18.82
N TRP A 113 16.27 -4.97 18.89
CA TRP A 113 15.32 -6.09 18.85
C TRP A 113 14.44 -6.10 17.59
N ALA A 114 14.70 -5.22 16.62
CA ALA A 114 13.91 -5.09 15.40
C ALA A 114 14.25 -6.18 14.37
N ASN A 115 14.03 -7.44 14.76
CA ASN A 115 14.23 -8.62 13.93
C ASN A 115 13.01 -9.57 13.99
N TRP A 116 12.92 -10.46 13.01
CA TRP A 116 11.78 -11.37 12.87
C TRP A 116 11.67 -12.39 14.00
N GLU A 117 12.79 -12.86 14.54
CA GLU A 117 12.79 -13.83 15.64
C GLU A 117 12.09 -13.25 16.88
N HIS A 118 12.49 -12.06 17.31
CA HIS A 118 11.88 -11.38 18.44
C HIS A 118 10.43 -10.94 18.15
N PHE A 119 10.16 -10.50 16.92
CA PHE A 119 8.78 -10.22 16.49
C PHE A 119 7.87 -11.46 16.67
N HIS A 120 8.31 -12.64 16.20
CA HIS A 120 7.53 -13.87 16.30
C HIS A 120 7.40 -14.37 17.73
N GLU A 121 8.40 -14.15 18.57
CA GLU A 121 8.32 -14.41 20.01
C GLU A 121 7.19 -13.59 20.66
N LEU A 122 7.14 -12.28 20.40
CA LEU A 122 6.10 -11.39 20.90
C LEU A 122 4.73 -11.70 20.31
N ASP A 123 4.66 -12.04 19.02
CA ASP A 123 3.42 -12.45 18.37
C ASP A 123 2.86 -13.73 19.00
N LYS A 124 3.67 -14.75 19.26
CA LYS A 124 3.22 -15.97 19.98
C LYS A 124 2.65 -15.66 21.37
N LYS A 125 3.17 -14.64 22.05
CA LYS A 125 2.66 -14.13 23.35
C LYS A 125 1.43 -13.23 23.22
N GLY A 126 0.94 -12.94 22.01
CA GLY A 126 -0.19 -12.03 21.77
C GLY A 126 0.13 -10.55 21.98
N LEU A 127 1.41 -10.19 21.95
CA LEU A 127 1.89 -8.82 22.19
C LEU A 127 2.14 -8.02 20.91
N MET A 128 2.12 -8.69 19.75
CA MET A 128 2.52 -8.09 18.49
C MET A 128 1.53 -8.36 17.35
N MET A 129 1.55 -7.46 16.37
CA MET A 129 0.87 -7.57 15.09
C MET A 129 1.79 -6.97 14.03
N TYR A 130 1.81 -7.56 12.84
CA TYR A 130 2.46 -6.96 11.68
C TYR A 130 1.44 -6.11 10.93
N GLY A 131 1.65 -4.79 10.88
CA GLY A 131 0.70 -3.85 10.28
C GLY A 131 0.88 -3.64 8.78
N GLN A 132 1.98 -4.12 8.17
CA GLN A 132 2.37 -3.69 6.82
C GLN A 132 2.30 -2.14 6.73
N MET A 133 1.95 -1.57 5.58
CA MET A 133 1.72 -0.15 5.38
C MET A 133 0.23 0.17 5.56
N THR A 134 -0.64 -0.42 4.74
CA THR A 134 -2.08 -0.07 4.69
C THR A 134 -3.00 -1.10 5.34
N ALA A 135 -2.47 -2.26 5.75
CA ALA A 135 -3.23 -3.32 6.41
C ALA A 135 -3.65 -2.88 7.83
N GLY A 136 -2.70 -2.48 8.66
CA GLY A 136 -2.92 -2.06 10.04
C GLY A 136 -3.32 -0.59 10.19
N SER A 137 -3.31 0.20 9.12
CA SER A 137 -3.76 1.61 9.10
C SER A 137 -5.09 1.82 8.37
N TRP A 138 -5.74 0.73 7.94
CA TRP A 138 -7.11 0.71 7.44
C TRP A 138 -7.32 1.59 6.21
N ILE A 139 -6.50 1.41 5.18
CA ILE A 139 -6.65 2.14 3.92
C ILE A 139 -6.23 1.30 2.71
N TYR A 140 -6.33 -0.03 2.84
CA TYR A 140 -6.04 -0.93 1.73
C TYR A 140 -7.25 -1.00 0.81
N ILE A 141 -7.01 -0.87 -0.49
CA ILE A 141 -8.06 -0.80 -1.55
C ILE A 141 -7.86 -1.90 -2.59
N GLY A 142 -7.28 -3.02 -2.17
CA GLY A 142 -6.92 -4.11 -3.08
C GLY A 142 -5.73 -3.77 -3.97
N SER A 143 -5.61 -4.50 -5.07
CA SER A 143 -4.49 -4.39 -6.02
C SER A 143 -4.39 -3.02 -6.69
N GLN A 144 -5.50 -2.26 -6.78
CA GLN A 144 -5.50 -0.91 -7.36
C GLN A 144 -4.45 0.00 -6.71
N GLY A 145 -4.21 -0.15 -5.40
CA GLY A 145 -3.27 0.70 -4.67
C GLY A 145 -1.83 0.68 -5.21
N ILE A 146 -1.38 -0.42 -5.82
CA ILE A 146 -0.01 -0.53 -6.37
C ILE A 146 0.04 -0.35 -7.89
N ILE A 147 -1.07 -0.54 -8.60
CA ILE A 147 -1.12 -0.53 -10.07
C ILE A 147 -0.62 0.80 -10.64
N GLN A 148 -1.02 1.94 -10.06
CA GLN A 148 -0.58 3.25 -10.54
C GLN A 148 0.94 3.43 -10.38
N GLY A 149 1.50 3.07 -9.23
CA GLY A 149 2.94 3.19 -8.98
C GLY A 149 3.77 2.31 -9.92
N THR A 150 3.30 1.09 -10.18
CA THR A 150 3.93 0.16 -11.14
C THR A 150 3.86 0.69 -12.57
N TYR A 151 2.72 1.25 -12.97
CA TYR A 151 2.55 1.89 -14.27
C TYR A 151 3.52 3.05 -14.44
N GLU A 152 3.56 4.00 -13.50
CA GLU A 152 4.45 5.16 -13.56
C GLU A 152 5.93 4.76 -13.59
N THR A 153 6.31 3.74 -12.79
CA THR A 153 7.69 3.23 -12.78
C THR A 153 8.06 2.62 -14.13
N SER A 154 7.17 1.80 -14.68
CA SER A 154 7.37 1.16 -15.99
C SER A 154 7.45 2.20 -17.11
N TRP A 155 6.58 3.22 -17.06
CA TRP A 155 6.57 4.34 -17.98
C TRP A 155 7.88 5.13 -17.92
N LYS A 156 8.35 5.49 -16.72
CA LYS A 156 9.63 6.20 -16.54
C LYS A 156 10.83 5.38 -16.99
N TRP A 157 10.79 4.06 -16.81
CA TRP A 157 11.84 3.19 -17.31
C TRP A 157 11.86 3.17 -18.85
N ALA A 158 10.69 3.04 -19.48
CA ALA A 158 10.55 3.08 -20.93
C ALA A 158 11.03 4.43 -21.52
N ASP A 159 10.60 5.55 -20.94
CA ASP A 159 11.01 6.90 -21.36
C ASP A 159 12.52 7.13 -21.24
N ARG A 160 13.15 6.64 -20.15
CA ARG A 160 14.61 6.71 -20.01
C ARG A 160 15.34 5.85 -21.02
N ALA A 161 14.81 4.67 -21.33
CA ALA A 161 15.39 3.75 -22.30
C ALA A 161 15.32 4.33 -23.73
N THR A 162 14.17 4.91 -24.12
CA THR A 162 14.03 5.57 -25.42
C THR A 162 14.93 6.80 -25.52
N ALA A 163 14.98 7.65 -24.49
CA ALA A 163 15.87 8.80 -24.45
C ALA A 163 17.37 8.42 -24.50
N ALA A 164 17.76 7.28 -23.90
CA ALA A 164 19.12 6.77 -24.01
C ALA A 164 19.43 6.29 -25.45
N ALA A 165 18.52 5.55 -26.08
CA ALA A 165 18.67 5.10 -27.47
C ALA A 165 18.78 6.28 -28.45
N SER A 166 17.92 7.31 -28.32
CA SER A 166 17.98 8.52 -29.16
C SER A 166 19.30 9.29 -28.99
N ARG A 167 19.84 9.39 -27.76
CA ARG A 167 21.15 10.01 -27.51
C ARG A 167 22.31 9.23 -28.13
N ALA A 168 22.29 7.90 -28.03
CA ALA A 168 23.31 7.04 -28.65
C ALA A 168 23.31 7.17 -30.19
N ALA A 169 22.12 7.15 -30.81
CA ALA A 169 21.98 7.37 -32.25
C ALA A 169 22.48 8.76 -32.69
N GLY A 170 22.15 9.81 -31.94
CA GLY A 170 22.63 11.16 -32.20
C GLY A 170 24.15 11.32 -32.02
N SER A 171 24.77 10.56 -31.12
CA SER A 171 26.23 10.51 -30.97
C SER A 171 26.90 9.84 -32.17
N LEU A 172 26.36 8.70 -32.62
CA LEU A 172 26.86 7.99 -33.79
C LEU A 172 26.76 8.82 -35.08
N LEU A 173 25.62 9.47 -35.30
CA LEU A 173 25.42 10.39 -36.43
C LEU A 173 26.44 11.54 -36.43
N ARG A 174 26.73 12.12 -35.26
CA ARG A 174 27.78 13.16 -35.13
C ARG A 174 29.18 12.61 -35.38
N ALA A 175 29.49 11.41 -34.89
CA ALA A 175 30.77 10.76 -35.15
C ALA A 175 30.96 10.46 -36.65
N LEU A 176 29.92 9.97 -37.33
CA LEU A 176 29.91 9.73 -38.77
C LEU A 176 30.05 11.03 -39.57
N ALA A 177 29.32 12.08 -39.19
CA ALA A 177 29.43 13.40 -39.83
C ALA A 177 30.83 14.01 -39.65
N ALA A 178 31.42 13.91 -38.45
CA ALA A 178 32.78 14.39 -38.17
C ALA A 178 33.87 13.56 -38.87
N TRP A 179 33.64 12.25 -39.08
CA TRP A 179 34.51 11.43 -39.91
C TRP A 179 34.42 11.84 -41.38
N ALA A 180 33.20 11.97 -41.93
CA ALA A 180 32.95 12.39 -43.30
C ALA A 180 33.51 13.79 -43.63
N ALA A 181 33.49 14.72 -42.67
CA ALA A 181 34.08 16.05 -42.84
C ALA A 181 35.62 16.04 -42.85
N ARG A 182 36.24 15.03 -42.22
CA ARG A 182 37.71 14.88 -42.13
C ARG A 182 38.28 14.02 -43.26
N SER A 183 37.51 13.08 -43.78
CA SER A 183 37.84 12.39 -45.02
C SER A 183 37.58 13.34 -46.21
N ARG A 184 38.43 13.31 -47.25
CA ARG A 184 38.32 14.17 -48.44
C ARG A 184 37.10 13.83 -49.33
N TRP A 185 36.10 13.16 -48.76
CA TRP A 185 34.93 12.58 -49.39
C TRP A 185 33.71 13.44 -49.04
N ARG A 186 33.11 14.10 -50.03
CA ARG A 186 31.82 14.79 -49.84
C ARG A 186 30.68 13.81 -50.13
N PRO A 187 29.82 13.44 -49.16
CA PRO A 187 28.64 12.64 -49.45
C PRO A 187 27.54 13.52 -50.05
N ALA A 188 26.85 13.01 -51.08
CA ALA A 188 25.79 13.69 -51.82
C ALA A 188 24.38 13.41 -51.26
N TRP A 189 24.18 13.45 -49.94
CA TRP A 189 22.84 13.25 -49.35
C TRP A 189 22.37 14.44 -48.52
N PRO A 190 21.11 14.91 -48.70
CA PRO A 190 20.49 15.86 -47.79
C PRO A 190 20.06 15.16 -46.49
N VAL A 191 20.30 15.80 -45.35
CA VAL A 191 19.91 15.32 -44.02
C VAL A 191 18.38 15.42 -43.88
N PRO A 192 17.63 14.33 -43.64
CA PRO A 192 16.20 14.42 -43.36
C PRO A 192 15.95 14.82 -41.91
N ALA A 193 15.02 15.76 -41.70
CA ALA A 193 14.49 16.12 -40.39
C ALA A 193 13.73 14.92 -39.77
N ALA A 194 13.97 14.68 -38.49
CA ALA A 194 13.42 13.55 -37.74
C ALA A 194 11.88 13.58 -37.68
N SER A 195 11.23 12.53 -38.20
CA SER A 195 9.86 12.16 -37.84
C SER A 195 9.92 10.86 -37.03
N THR A 196 9.53 10.93 -35.76
CA THR A 196 9.47 9.78 -34.87
C THR A 196 8.10 9.13 -34.96
N SER A 197 8.04 7.92 -35.51
CA SER A 197 6.97 6.96 -35.18
C SER A 197 7.60 5.58 -34.97
N SER A 198 7.31 4.95 -33.84
CA SER A 198 7.39 3.50 -33.74
C SER A 198 6.48 2.97 -32.64
N ALA A 199 5.57 2.11 -33.07
CA ALA A 199 4.63 1.31 -32.30
C ALA A 199 5.32 0.28 -31.38
N SER A 200 4.68 -0.01 -30.25
CA SER A 200 5.04 -1.10 -29.35
C SER A 200 4.42 -2.43 -29.82
N LYS A 201 5.24 -3.46 -30.05
CA LYS A 201 4.79 -4.86 -30.15
C LYS A 201 4.96 -5.55 -28.80
N ALA A 202 3.86 -6.00 -28.21
CA ALA A 202 3.87 -6.91 -27.07
C ALA A 202 4.16 -8.33 -27.55
N ALA A 203 5.13 -9.00 -26.90
CA ALA A 203 5.43 -10.40 -27.13
C ALA A 203 4.50 -11.27 -26.27
N SER A 204 3.57 -11.97 -26.92
CA SER A 204 2.87 -13.12 -26.34
C SER A 204 3.84 -14.28 -26.24
N THR A 205 4.05 -14.82 -25.04
CA THR A 205 4.61 -16.17 -24.87
C THR A 205 3.60 -16.99 -24.09
N SER A 206 2.89 -17.83 -24.83
CA SER A 206 2.17 -18.99 -24.34
C SER A 206 3.18 -20.13 -24.12
N ALA A 207 3.12 -20.74 -22.95
CA ALA A 207 3.45 -22.14 -22.72
C ALA A 207 2.41 -22.69 -21.74
#